data_AF-A0A661DLN3-F1
#
_entry.id   AF-A0A661DLN3-F1
#
_cell.length_a   1.000
_cell.length_b   1.000
_cell.length_c   1.000
_cell.angle_alpha   90.00
_cell.angle_beta   90.00
_cell.angle_gamma   90.00
#
_symmetry.space_group_name_H-M   'P 1'
#
loop_
_entity.id
_entity.type
_entity.pdbx_description
1 polymer ?
#
loop_
_entity_poly.entity_id
_entity_poly.type
_entity_poly.pdbx_seq_one_letter_code
_entity_poly.pdbx_strand_id
1 'polypeptide(L)' 'MSESLGEAFPKEIERCEELIVAYKEIGPAGQFGLAFLEPLVHEAKIANRDGDIVAMVKLYPELQECQ' A
#
# COMPACT_ATOMS: atom_id res chain seq x y z
N MET A 1 10.21 -5.84 19.88
CA MET A 1 9.03 -6.69 19.63
C MET A 1 8.71 -6.51 18.16
N SER A 2 8.67 -7.57 17.36
CA SER A 2 8.23 -7.49 15.96
C SER A 2 6.72 -7.21 15.96
N GLU A 3 6.28 -6.20 15.22
CA GLU A 3 4.84 -5.89 15.06
C GLU A 3 4.13 -7.06 14.40
N SER A 4 2.86 -7.28 14.77
CA SER A 4 2.01 -8.25 14.09
C SER A 4 1.57 -7.72 12.73
N LEU A 5 1.17 -8.62 11.82
CA LEU A 5 0.64 -8.21 10.51
C LEU A 5 -0.57 -7.26 10.67
N GLY A 6 -1.43 -7.48 11.66
CA GLY A 6 -2.58 -6.61 11.91
C GLY A 6 -2.21 -5.18 12.35
N GLU A 7 -1.02 -4.99 12.93
CA GLU A 7 -0.51 -3.68 13.32
C GLU A 7 0.29 -3.01 12.21
N ALA A 8 1.10 -3.79 11.48
CA ALA A 8 2.01 -3.26 10.47
C ALA A 8 1.33 -3.01 9.12
N PHE A 9 0.38 -3.87 8.73
CA PHE A 9 -0.30 -3.78 7.44
C PHE A 9 -1.03 -2.43 7.24
N PRO A 10 -1.83 -1.93 8.20
CA PRO A 10 -2.48 -0.62 8.04
C PRO A 10 -1.49 0.55 7.94
N LYS A 11 -0.34 0.48 8.62
CA LYS A 11 0.70 1.52 8.57
C LYS A 11 1.36 1.59 7.20
N GLU A 12 1.63 0.43 6.60
CA GLU A 12 2.19 0.39 5.24
C GLU A 12 1.19 0.90 4.19
N ILE A 13 -0.11 0.66 4.38
CA ILE A 13 -1.14 1.28 3.54
C ILE A 13 -1.06 2.81 3.65
N GLU A 14 -1.04 3.36 4.87
CA GLU A 14 -0.95 4.81 5.11
C GLU A 14 0.32 5.41 4.48
N ARG A 15 1.47 4.76 4.65
CA ARG A 15 2.73 5.16 4.01
C ARG A 15 2.63 5.19 2.49
N CYS A 16 2.01 4.18 1.88
CA CYS A 16 1.80 4.15 0.44
C CYS A 16 0.78 5.22 -0.02
N GLU A 17 -0.20 5.60 0.80
CA GLU A 17 -1.06 6.74 0.51
C GLU A 17 -0.29 8.07 0.47
N GLU A 18 0.69 8.26 1.37
CA GLU A 18 1.60 9.42 1.30
C GLU A 18 2.47 9.41 0.03
N LEU A 19 2.97 8.23 -0.38
CA LEU A 19 3.70 8.09 -1.64
C LEU A 19 2.83 8.45 -2.84
N ILE A 20 1.55 8.06 -2.87
CA ILE A 20 0.61 8.46 -3.93
C ILE A 20 0.52 9.99 -4.04
N VAL A 21 0.49 10.71 -2.91
CA VAL A 21 0.49 12.18 -2.91
C VAL A 21 1.79 12.71 -3.53
N ALA A 22 2.95 12.20 -3.10
CA ALA A 22 4.25 12.61 -3.65
C ALA A 22 4.35 12.36 -5.16
N TYR A 23 3.91 11.20 -5.64
CA TYR A 23 3.89 10.88 -7.07
C TYR A 23 2.93 11.76 -7.87
N LYS A 24 1.81 12.20 -7.28
CA LYS A 24 0.89 13.17 -7.91
C LYS A 24 1.52 14.54 -8.06
N GLU A 25 2.33 14.98 -7.09
CA GLU A 25 3.03 16.27 -7.14
C GLU A 25 4.11 16.33 -8.23
N ILE A 26 4.70 15.19 -8.61
CA ILE A 26 5.67 15.10 -9.72
C ILE A 26 5.01 15.42 -11.08
N GLY A 27 3.69 15.21 -11.21
CA GLY A 27 2.96 15.44 -12.45
C GLY A 27 3.09 14.27 -13.45
N PRO A 28 3.18 14.50 -14.78
CA PRO A 28 3.15 13.44 -15.78
C PRO A 28 4.22 12.35 -15.61
N ALA A 29 5.40 12.70 -15.08
CA ALA A 29 6.47 11.74 -14.85
C ALA A 29 6.14 10.76 -13.69
N GLY A 30 5.29 11.15 -12.75
CA GLY A 30 4.85 10.30 -11.64
C GLY A 30 3.71 9.34 -11.99
N GLN A 31 3.07 9.49 -13.15
CA GLN A 31 1.90 8.70 -13.55
C GLN A 31 2.18 7.21 -13.65
N PHE A 32 3.41 6.83 -14.05
CA PHE A 32 3.77 5.42 -14.11
C PHE A 32 3.75 4.77 -12.73
N GLY A 33 4.31 5.43 -11.70
CA GLY A 33 4.26 4.94 -10.32
C GLY A 33 2.84 4.85 -9.79
N LEU A 34 2.02 5.87 -10.04
CA LEU A 34 0.60 5.88 -9.64
C LEU A 34 -0.20 4.73 -10.23
N ALA A 35 0.06 4.34 -11.48
CA ALA A 35 -0.65 3.25 -12.14
C ALA A 35 -0.46 1.89 -11.45
N PHE A 36 0.62 1.70 -10.69
CA PHE A 36 0.85 0.50 -9.87
C PHE A 36 0.43 0.71 -8.41
N LEU A 37 0.69 1.90 -7.86
CA LEU A 37 0.49 2.18 -6.44
C LEU A 37 -0.99 2.33 -6.06
N GLU A 38 -1.80 2.99 -6.89
CA GLU A 38 -3.23 3.18 -6.63
C GLU A 38 -4.03 1.87 -6.55
N PRO A 39 -3.92 0.92 -7.51
CA PRO A 39 -4.63 -0.36 -7.40
C PRO A 39 -4.12 -1.21 -6.23
N LEU A 40 -2.80 -1.25 -5.99
CA LEU A 40 -2.22 -1.99 -4.86
C LEU A 40 -2.78 -1.49 -3.51
N VAL A 41 -2.77 -0.18 -3.27
CA VAL A 41 -3.32 0.41 -2.05
C VAL A 41 -4.83 0.17 -1.95
N HIS A 42 -5.56 0.22 -3.06
CA HIS A 42 -6.98 -0.07 -3.07
C HIS A 42 -7.29 -1.52 -2.65
N GLU A 43 -6.59 -2.49 -3.24
CA GLU A 43 -6.73 -3.91 -2.89
C GLU A 43 -6.34 -4.18 -1.44
N ALA A 44 -5.26 -3.56 -0.96
CA ALA A 44 -4.84 -3.68 0.43
C ALA A 44 -5.90 -3.13 1.41
N LYS A 45 -6.54 -2.00 1.09
CA LYS A 45 -7.64 -1.46 1.92
C LYS A 45 -8.84 -2.39 1.98
N ILE A 46 -9.18 -3.06 0.87
CA ILE A 46 -10.25 -4.07 0.84
C ILE A 46 -9.87 -5.26 1.71
N ALA A 47 -8.66 -5.82 1.52
CA ALA A 47 -8.18 -6.96 2.31
C ALA A 47 -8.17 -6.66 3.81
N ASN A 48 -7.71 -5.46 4.20
CA ASN A 48 -7.70 -5.03 5.60
C ASN A 48 -9.11 -4.86 6.17
N ARG A 49 -10.04 -4.25 5.40
CA ARG A 49 -11.43 -4.06 5.82
C ARG A 49 -12.16 -5.40 6.02
N ASP A 50 -11.96 -6.33 5.10
CA ASP A 50 -12.65 -7.62 5.09
C ASP A 50 -11.99 -8.64 6.04
N GLY A 51 -10.81 -8.31 6.58
CA GLY A 51 -10.03 -9.20 7.43
C GLY A 51 -9.49 -10.42 6.70
N ASP A 52 -9.26 -10.31 5.38
CA ASP A 52 -8.69 -11.39 4.58
C ASP A 52 -7.19 -11.49 4.84
N ILE A 53 -6.83 -12.29 5.85
CA ILE A 53 -5.44 -12.50 6.28
C ILE A 53 -4.58 -13.06 5.14
N VAL A 54 -5.15 -13.88 4.25
CA VAL A 54 -4.38 -14.48 3.14
C VAL A 54 -4.01 -13.40 2.12
N ALA A 55 -4.96 -12.53 1.78
CA ALA A 55 -4.69 -11.38 0.92
C ALA A 55 -3.69 -10.41 1.59
N MET A 56 -3.86 -10.12 2.88
CA MET A 56 -2.93 -9.25 3.62
C MET A 56 -1.50 -9.79 3.61
N VAL A 57 -1.29 -11.09 3.83
CA VAL A 57 0.05 -11.72 3.78
C VAL A 57 0.69 -11.58 2.39
N LYS A 58 -0.10 -11.67 1.32
CA LYS A 58 0.39 -11.56 -0.06
C LYS A 58 0.74 -10.12 -0.44
N LEU A 59 -0.11 -9.17 -0.06
CA LEU A 59 0.04 -7.76 -0.44
C LEU A 59 1.08 -7.04 0.43
N TYR A 60 1.36 -7.54 1.63
CA TYR A 60 2.26 -6.85 2.57
C TYR A 60 3.68 -6.63 2.00
N PRO A 61 4.36 -7.62 1.40
CA PRO A 61 5.67 -7.39 0.79
C PRO A 61 5.61 -6.38 -0.36
N GLU A 62 4.57 -6.42 -1.18
CA GLU A 62 4.39 -5.47 -2.30
C GLU A 62 4.24 -4.03 -1.79
N LEU A 63 3.49 -3.84 -0.69
CA LEU A 63 3.40 -2.53 -0.02
C LEU A 63 4.78 -2.07 0.48
N GLN A 64 5.60 -2.96 1.04
CA GLN A 64 6.93 -2.61 1.56
C GLN A 64 7.94 -2.24 0.47
N GLU A 65 7.79 -2.79 -0.74
CA GLU A 65 8.69 -2.53 -1.87
C GLU A 65 8.44 -1.16 -2.54
N CYS A 66 7.29 -0.53 -2.30
CA CYS A 66 6.95 0.78 -2.89
C CYS A 66 7.78 1.92 -2.26
N GLN A 67 8.40 2.78 -3.07
CA GLN A 67 9.27 3.89 -2.64
C GLN A 67 9.09 5.14 -3.49
#